data_AF-A0A423EQN6-F1
#
_entry.id   AF-A0A423EQN6-F1
#
_cell.length_a   1.000
_cell.length_b   1.000
_cell.length_c   1.000
_cell.angle_alpha   90.00
_cell.angle_beta   90.00
_cell.angle_gamma   90.00
#
_symmetry.space_group_name_H-M   'P 1'
#
loop_
_entity.id
_entity.type
_entity.pdbx_description
1 polymer ?
#
loop_
_entity_poly.entity_id
_entity_poly.type
_entity_poly.pdbx_seq_one_letter_code
_entity_poly.pdbx_strand_id
1 'polypeptide(L)'
;MEPLIHSIIGEFWNDGFVEALVPGNGSSLRVCVRVPNRANYSAYLQSADALLPALITDIGAVEAIAAKAAGSDFPAKVFDVWIAPDGSASYTCGFFGGVLEDEWVNVERSQEGVLTSLWGERSSM
;
A
#
# COMPACT_ATOMS: atom_id res chain seq x y z
N MET A 1 5.38 16.97 1.65
CA MET A 1 4.17 16.16 1.43
C MET A 1 3.09 16.72 2.33
N GLU A 2 1.88 16.89 1.82
CA GLU A 2 0.75 17.33 2.66
C GLU A 2 0.29 16.19 3.58
N PRO A 3 -0.24 16.49 4.77
CA PRO A 3 -0.80 15.48 5.67
C PRO A 3 -1.95 14.69 5.02
N LEU A 4 -2.00 13.38 5.24
CA LEU A 4 -3.01 12.45 4.71
C LEU A 4 -4.44 12.88 5.03
N ILE A 5 -4.66 13.52 6.19
CA ILE A 5 -5.98 14.03 6.60
C ILE A 5 -6.60 15.00 5.57
N HIS A 6 -5.79 15.71 4.78
CA HIS A 6 -6.26 16.62 3.74
C HIS A 6 -6.58 15.93 2.41
N SER A 7 -6.23 14.65 2.28
CA SER A 7 -6.42 13.86 1.06
C SER A 7 -7.35 12.67 1.27
N ILE A 8 -8.06 12.60 2.40
CA ILE A 8 -9.03 11.55 2.70
C ILE A 8 -10.19 11.62 1.70
N ILE A 9 -10.43 10.48 1.04
CA ILE A 9 -11.52 10.29 0.07
C ILE A 9 -12.60 9.34 0.61
N GLY A 10 -12.34 8.63 1.71
CA GLY A 10 -13.32 7.73 2.32
C GLY A 10 -12.94 7.34 3.75
N GLU A 11 -13.96 7.19 4.60
CA GLU A 11 -13.82 6.72 5.98
C GLU A 11 -14.73 5.50 6.19
N PHE A 12 -14.11 4.34 6.40
CA PHE A 12 -14.79 3.05 6.43
C PHE A 12 -14.74 2.48 7.85
N TRP A 13 -15.53 3.09 8.74
CA TRP A 13 -15.47 2.79 10.17
C TRP A 13 -15.86 1.36 10.54
N ASN A 14 -16.77 0.74 9.78
CA ASN A 14 -17.17 -0.64 9.98
C ASN A 14 -16.03 -1.62 9.63
N ASP A 15 -15.19 -1.24 8.67
CA ASP A 15 -14.06 -2.03 8.17
C ASP A 15 -12.73 -1.63 8.83
N GLY A 16 -12.76 -0.62 9.71
CA GLY A 16 -11.63 -0.19 10.51
C GLY A 16 -10.51 0.45 9.70
N PHE A 17 -10.81 1.26 8.68
CA PHE A 17 -9.78 1.97 7.92
C PHE A 17 -10.27 3.28 7.30
N VAL A 18 -9.33 4.09 6.84
CA VAL A 18 -9.60 5.29 6.03
C VAL A 18 -8.76 5.26 4.76
N GLU A 19 -9.26 5.90 3.72
CA GLU A 19 -8.62 5.97 2.41
C GLU A 19 -8.23 7.41 2.08
N ALA A 20 -7.00 7.58 1.65
CA ALA A 20 -6.48 8.82 1.11
C ALA A 20 -5.98 8.63 -0.32
N LEU A 21 -6.03 9.70 -1.11
CA LEU A 21 -5.44 9.73 -2.44
C LEU A 21 -4.24 10.66 -2.48
N VAL A 22 -3.03 10.09 -2.55
CA VAL A 22 -1.78 10.85 -2.52
C VAL A 22 -1.31 11.09 -3.96
N PRO A 23 -1.08 12.35 -4.37
CA PRO A 23 -0.59 12.63 -5.71
C PRO A 23 0.85 12.10 -5.88
N GLY A 24 1.06 11.30 -6.93
CA GLY A 24 2.38 10.83 -7.36
C GLY A 24 2.81 11.44 -8.69
N ASN A 25 4.02 11.10 -9.13
CA ASN A 25 4.55 11.53 -10.44
C ASN A 25 3.85 10.76 -11.57
N GLY A 26 2.69 11.24 -12.01
CA GLY A 26 1.95 10.74 -13.18
C GLY A 26 0.72 9.89 -12.87
N SER A 27 0.59 9.37 -11.65
CA SER A 27 -0.63 8.72 -11.15
C SER A 27 -0.81 9.01 -9.66
N SER A 28 -2.04 8.88 -9.17
CA SER A 28 -2.32 9.00 -7.73
C SER A 28 -2.21 7.64 -7.05
N LEU A 29 -1.61 7.61 -5.87
CA LEU A 29 -1.48 6.43 -5.03
C LEU A 29 -2.62 6.39 -4.02
N ARG A 30 -3.36 5.28 -3.96
CA ARG A 30 -4.35 5.07 -2.90
C ARG A 30 -3.64 4.58 -1.64
N VAL A 31 -3.83 5.27 -0.53
CA VAL A 31 -3.24 4.93 0.77
C VAL A 31 -4.37 4.60 1.73
N CYS A 32 -4.38 3.37 2.22
CA CYS A 32 -5.35 2.90 3.20
C CYS A 32 -4.69 2.80 4.57
N VAL A 33 -5.19 3.54 5.56
CA VAL A 33 -4.65 3.50 6.93
C VAL A 33 -5.60 2.72 7.82
N ARG A 34 -5.11 1.65 8.46
CA ARG A 34 -5.89 0.87 9.43
C ARG A 34 -6.12 1.67 10.71
N VAL A 35 -7.37 1.77 11.11
CA VAL A 35 -7.87 2.50 12.28
C VAL A 35 -8.77 1.54 13.09
N PRO A 36 -8.18 0.58 13.84
CA PRO A 36 -8.97 -0.38 14.61
C PRO A 36 -9.73 0.26 15.78
N ASN A 37 -9.25 1.41 16.25
CA ASN A 37 -9.93 2.20 17.29
C ASN A 37 -10.07 3.66 16.83
N ARG A 38 -11.31 4.06 16.54
CA ARG A 38 -11.64 5.42 16.09
C ARG A 38 -11.18 6.52 17.06
N ALA A 39 -11.11 6.24 18.36
CA ALA A 39 -10.63 7.23 19.34
C ALA A 39 -9.17 7.65 19.09
N ASN A 40 -8.37 6.78 18.45
CA ASN A 40 -6.96 7.01 18.14
C ASN A 40 -6.73 7.42 16.68
N TYR A 41 -7.79 7.75 15.95
CA TYR A 41 -7.76 8.09 14.52
C TYR A 41 -6.63 9.07 14.14
N SER A 42 -6.54 10.20 14.83
CA SER A 42 -5.52 11.22 14.55
C SER A 42 -4.10 10.71 14.78
N ALA A 43 -3.89 9.83 15.76
CA ALA A 43 -2.57 9.25 16.03
C ALA A 43 -2.16 8.29 14.92
N TYR A 44 -3.07 7.44 14.43
CA TYR A 44 -2.78 6.54 13.32
C TYR A 44 -2.45 7.30 12.03
N LEU A 45 -3.17 8.38 11.73
CA LEU A 45 -2.86 9.22 10.58
C LEU A 45 -1.51 9.91 10.70
N GLN A 46 -1.16 10.44 11.88
CA GLN A 46 0.16 11.05 12.12
C GLN A 46 1.30 10.03 11.95
N SER A 47 1.12 8.81 12.45
CA SER A 47 2.09 7.72 12.24
C SER A 47 2.20 7.34 10.76
N ALA A 48 1.08 7.25 10.04
CA ALA A 48 1.07 6.97 8.61
C ALA A 48 1.76 8.09 7.81
N ASP A 49 1.51 9.37 8.13
CA ASP A 49 2.18 10.53 7.52
C ASP A 49 3.71 10.47 7.68
N ALA A 50 4.18 10.07 8.86
CA ALA A 50 5.61 9.93 9.13
C ALA A 50 6.26 8.80 8.33
N LEU A 51 5.52 7.73 8.05
CA LEU A 51 6.00 6.54 7.33
C LEU A 51 5.94 6.71 5.80
N LEU A 52 4.94 7.45 5.32
CA LEU A 52 4.62 7.58 3.89
C LEU A 52 5.81 7.95 2.98
N PRO A 53 6.76 8.84 3.35
CA PRO A 53 7.91 9.13 2.50
C PRO A 53 8.78 7.90 2.22
N ALA A 54 8.98 7.06 3.24
CA ALA A 54 9.71 5.81 3.08
C ALA A 54 8.93 4.84 2.18
N LEU A 55 7.60 4.74 2.39
CA LEU A 55 6.77 3.85 1.59
C LEU A 55 6.77 4.21 0.10
N ILE A 56 6.76 5.51 -0.22
CA ILE A 56 6.87 6.01 -1.59
C ILE A 56 8.24 5.67 -2.19
N THR A 57 9.31 5.79 -1.40
CA THR A 57 10.68 5.43 -1.84
C THR A 57 10.79 3.94 -2.17
N ASP A 58 10.07 3.10 -1.44
CA ASP A 58 10.06 1.65 -1.62
C ASP A 58 9.34 1.19 -2.91
N ILE A 59 8.49 2.03 -3.53
CA ILE A 59 7.65 1.65 -4.69
C ILE A 59 8.46 0.99 -5.81
N GLY A 60 9.62 1.55 -6.19
CA GLY A 60 10.42 0.98 -7.27
C GLY A 60 10.95 -0.43 -6.95
N ALA A 61 11.34 -0.67 -5.69
CA ALA A 61 11.77 -1.98 -5.23
C ALA A 61 10.59 -2.96 -5.13
N VAL A 62 9.45 -2.48 -4.64
CA VAL A 62 8.20 -3.24 -4.58
C VAL A 62 7.74 -3.71 -5.97
N GLU A 63 7.71 -2.82 -6.96
CA GLU A 63 7.35 -3.17 -8.34
C GLU A 63 8.29 -4.23 -8.92
N ALA A 64 9.60 -4.12 -8.67
CA ALA A 64 10.58 -5.11 -9.12
C ALA A 64 10.41 -6.47 -8.42
N ILE A 65 10.11 -6.47 -7.12
CA ILE A 65 9.82 -7.68 -6.35
C ILE A 65 8.55 -8.35 -6.89
N ALA A 66 7.48 -7.58 -7.12
CA ALA A 66 6.21 -8.09 -7.62
C ALA A 66 6.34 -8.70 -9.02
N ALA A 67 7.03 -8.03 -9.95
CA ALA A 67 7.28 -8.56 -11.29
C ALA A 67 8.09 -9.86 -11.25
N LYS A 68 9.13 -9.92 -10.42
CA LYS A 68 9.93 -11.14 -10.21
C LYS A 68 9.10 -12.27 -9.62
N ALA A 69 8.27 -11.98 -8.63
CA ALA A 69 7.42 -12.97 -7.98
C ALA A 69 6.40 -13.59 -8.95
N ALA A 70 5.83 -12.79 -9.84
CA ALA A 70 4.91 -13.25 -10.89
C ALA A 70 5.62 -13.92 -12.09
N GLY A 71 6.96 -13.90 -12.15
CA GLY A 71 7.71 -14.34 -13.34
C GLY A 71 7.40 -13.50 -14.58
N SER A 72 7.07 -12.22 -14.40
CA SER A 72 6.66 -11.30 -15.47
C SER A 72 7.85 -10.55 -16.07
N ASP A 73 7.87 -10.44 -17.39
CA ASP A 73 8.76 -9.53 -18.12
C ASP A 73 8.18 -8.10 -18.21
N PHE A 74 6.91 -7.91 -17.79
CA PHE A 74 6.26 -6.60 -17.75
C PHE A 74 6.43 -5.95 -16.36
N PRO A 75 6.59 -4.62 -16.30
CA PRO A 75 6.70 -3.92 -15.03
C PRO A 75 5.37 -4.01 -14.26
N ALA A 76 5.44 -4.46 -13.01
CA ALA A 76 4.33 -4.31 -12.08
C ALA A 76 4.11 -2.82 -11.75
N LYS A 77 2.91 -2.49 -11.30
CA LYS A 77 2.53 -1.16 -10.84
C LYS A 77 1.88 -1.26 -9.48
N VAL A 78 2.33 -0.46 -8.53
CA VAL A 78 1.66 -0.31 -7.23
C VAL A 78 0.38 0.49 -7.44
N PHE A 79 -0.73 -0.05 -6.97
CA PHE A 79 -2.03 0.65 -6.97
C PHE A 79 -2.32 1.23 -5.59
N ASP A 80 -2.16 0.38 -4.57
CA ASP A 80 -2.58 0.70 -3.21
C ASP A 80 -1.47 0.35 -2.21
N VAL A 81 -1.38 1.15 -1.14
CA VAL A 81 -0.58 0.85 0.05
C VAL A 81 -1.49 0.82 1.27
N TRP A 82 -1.46 -0.28 2.00
CA TRP A 82 -2.12 -0.46 3.28
C TRP A 82 -1.13 -0.27 4.41
N ILE A 83 -1.41 0.65 5.33
CA ILE A 83 -0.56 0.95 6.48
C ILE A 83 -1.24 0.40 7.74
N ALA A 84 -0.55 -0.49 8.43
CA ALA A 84 -1.02 -1.07 9.68
C ALA A 84 -0.67 -0.17 10.88
N PRO A 85 -1.38 -0.33 12.02
CA PRO A 85 -1.16 0.50 13.21
C PRO A 85 0.25 0.39 13.81
N ASP A 86 0.93 -0.72 13.54
CA ASP A 86 2.24 -1.05 14.06
C ASP A 86 3.39 -0.50 13.18
N GLY A 87 3.06 0.15 12.06
CA GLY A 87 4.04 0.69 11.11
C GLY A 87 4.50 -0.29 10.03
N SER A 88 3.97 -1.51 10.00
CA SER A 88 4.09 -2.39 8.82
C SER A 88 3.17 -1.89 7.69
N ALA A 89 3.45 -2.34 6.47
CA ALA A 89 2.64 -1.99 5.31
C ALA A 89 2.54 -3.13 4.29
N SER A 90 1.47 -3.15 3.51
CA SER A 90 1.28 -4.05 2.37
C SER A 90 1.06 -3.23 1.10
N TYR A 91 1.69 -3.63 0.00
CA TYR A 91 1.57 -3.01 -1.31
C TYR A 91 0.83 -3.96 -2.23
N THR A 92 -0.26 -3.49 -2.83
CA THR A 92 -0.97 -4.23 -3.86
C THR A 92 -0.47 -3.79 -5.23
N CYS A 93 0.12 -4.74 -5.96
CA CYS A 93 0.66 -4.54 -7.29
C CYS A 93 -0.18 -5.30 -8.31
N GLY A 94 -0.35 -4.72 -9.50
CA GLY A 94 -0.92 -5.40 -10.66
C GLY A 94 -0.11 -5.10 -11.92
N PHE A 95 -0.58 -5.59 -13.05
CA PHE A 95 0.10 -5.47 -14.34
C PHE A 95 -0.82 -4.86 -15.38
N PHE A 96 -0.29 -4.00 -16.25
CA PHE A 96 -1.06 -3.45 -17.36
C PHE A 96 -0.72 -4.21 -18.64
N GLY A 97 -1.64 -5.07 -19.06
CA GLY A 97 -1.57 -5.82 -20.32
C GLY A 97 -0.94 -7.21 -20.19
N GLY A 98 -1.30 -8.07 -21.14
CA GLY A 98 -0.81 -9.44 -21.23
C GLY A 98 -1.62 -10.42 -20.37
N VAL A 99 -1.06 -11.61 -20.13
CA VAL A 99 -1.76 -12.71 -19.42
C VAL A 99 -1.92 -12.46 -17.91
N LEU A 100 -1.32 -11.41 -17.38
CA LEU A 100 -1.29 -11.08 -15.94
C LEU A 100 -2.13 -9.83 -15.60
N GLU A 101 -2.90 -9.28 -16.55
CA GLU A 101 -3.65 -8.03 -16.34
C GLU A 101 -4.67 -8.10 -15.19
N ASP A 102 -5.20 -9.30 -14.90
CA ASP A 102 -6.14 -9.55 -13.80
C ASP A 102 -5.46 -10.13 -12.53
N GLU A 103 -4.13 -10.29 -12.54
CA GLU A 103 -3.37 -10.89 -11.44
C GLU A 103 -2.83 -9.82 -10.50
N TRP A 104 -2.93 -10.10 -9.20
CA TRP A 104 -2.48 -9.21 -8.13
C TRP A 104 -1.36 -9.86 -7.32
N VAL A 105 -0.33 -9.08 -7.01
CA VAL A 105 0.77 -9.50 -6.15
C VAL A 105 0.87 -8.56 -4.98
N ASN A 106 0.86 -9.12 -3.77
CA ASN A 106 1.11 -8.36 -2.55
C ASN A 106 2.59 -8.45 -2.16
N VAL A 107 3.16 -7.30 -1.83
CA VAL A 107 4.49 -7.18 -1.22
C VAL A 107 4.32 -6.59 0.16
N GLU A 108 4.80 -7.29 1.17
CA GLU A 108 4.74 -6.85 2.56
C GLU A 108 6.02 -6.11 2.93
N ARG A 109 5.88 -5.12 3.82
CA ARG A 109 6.95 -4.36 4.44
C ARG A 109 6.84 -4.49 5.95
N SER A 110 7.87 -5.05 6.59
CA SER A 110 7.94 -5.11 8.05
C SER A 110 8.10 -3.72 8.68
N GLN A 111 7.95 -3.62 10.01
CA GLN A 111 8.16 -2.37 10.75
C GLN A 111 9.60 -1.86 10.59
N GLU A 112 10.56 -2.78 10.46
CA GLU A 112 11.98 -2.50 10.22
C GLU A 112 12.28 -2.11 8.76
N GLY A 113 11.28 -2.17 7.88
CA GLY A 113 11.41 -1.81 6.46
C GLY A 113 11.91 -2.93 5.55
N VAL A 114 11.81 -4.19 5.99
CA VAL A 114 12.17 -5.34 5.14
C VAL A 114 11.01 -5.67 4.20
N LEU A 115 11.29 -5.74 2.90
CA LEU A 115 10.31 -6.09 1.86
C LEU A 115 10.31 -7.59 1.57
N THR A 116 9.13 -8.20 1.52
CA THR A 116 8.94 -9.64 1.22
C THR A 116 7.71 -9.84 0.32
N SER A 117 7.81 -10.61 -0.76
CA SER A 117 6.64 -10.96 -1.58
C SER A 117 5.89 -12.15 -1.00
N LEU A 118 4.56 -12.05 -0.95
CA LEU A 118 3.67 -13.20 -0.72
C LEU A 118 3.10 -13.63 -2.07
N TRP A 119 3.76 -14.56 -2.75
CA TRP A 119 3.22 -15.20 -3.95
C TRP A 119 2.80 -16.62 -3.62
N GLY A 120 1.51 -16.90 -3.67
CA GLY A 120 0.97 -18.27 -3.56
C GLY A 120 0.04 -18.58 -2.37
N GLU A 121 -0.20 -17.65 -1.44
CA GLU A 121 -1.26 -17.83 -0.43
C GLU A 121 -2.32 -16.75 -0.62
N ARG A 122 -3.48 -17.15 -1.15
CA ARG A 122 -4.71 -16.38 -0.97
C ARG A 122 -4.99 -16.32 0.53
N SER A 123 -4.44 -15.31 1.20
CA SER A 123 -4.95 -14.90 2.51
C SER A 123 -6.31 -14.29 2.25
N SER A 124 -7.35 -15.11 2.38
CA SER A 124 -8.71 -14.63 2.64
C SER A 124 -8.66 -13.77 3.90
N MET A 125 -8.60 -12.45 3.71
CA MET A 125 -9.07 -11.49 4.71
C MET A 125 -10.56 -11.27 4.50
#